data_AF-A0A356IBU8-F1
#
_entry.id   AF-A0A356IBU8-F1
#
_cell.length_a   1.000
_cell.length_b   1.000
_cell.length_c   1.000
_cell.angle_alpha   90.00
_cell.angle_beta   90.00
_cell.angle_gamma   90.00
#
_symmetry.space_group_name_H-M   'P 1'
#
loop_
_entity.id
_entity.type
_entity.pdbx_description
1 polymer ?
#
loop_
_entity_poly.entity_id
_entity_poly.type
_entity_poly.pdbx_seq_one_letter_code
_entity_poly.pdbx_strand_id
1 'polypeptide(L)' 'YKRFGVNLDAFDNLRRWFDVIKNRPAVRKGIDLGKEYINPSANQSKESLKMMFGQTADSIKKAAEEKK' A
#
# COMPACT_ATOMS: atom_id res chain seq x y z
N TYR A 1 2.75 -0.22 0.79
CA TYR A 1 1.75 0.65 1.41
C TYR A 1 2.20 2.11 1.40
N LYS A 2 3.34 2.50 2.00
CA LYS A 2 3.86 3.89 1.98
C LYS A 2 3.97 4.49 0.56
N ARG A 3 4.61 3.76 -0.37
CA ARG A 3 4.75 4.18 -1.78
C ARG A 3 3.42 4.27 -2.56
N PHE A 4 2.34 3.73 -2.00
CA PHE A 4 1.01 3.71 -2.61
C PHE A 4 0.05 4.70 -1.91
N GLY A 5 0.56 5.55 -1.01
CA GLY A 5 -0.26 6.52 -0.28
C GLY A 5 -1.19 5.91 0.77
N VAL A 6 -1.03 4.63 1.12
CA VAL A 6 -1.87 3.95 2.11
C VAL A 6 -1.24 4.09 3.50
N ASN A 7 -1.96 4.68 4.45
CA ASN A 7 -1.58 4.70 5.86
C ASN A 7 -2.11 3.46 6.58
N LEU A 8 -1.24 2.50 6.90
CA LEU A 8 -1.63 1.31 7.65
C LEU A 8 -1.86 1.58 9.14
N ASP A 9 -1.33 2.68 9.68
CA ASP A 9 -1.43 3.00 11.11
C ASP A 9 -2.85 3.45 11.49
N ALA A 10 -3.70 3.73 10.48
CA ALA A 10 -5.13 3.95 10.68
C ALA A 10 -5.93 2.64 10.87
N PHE A 11 -5.30 1.47 10.78
CA PHE A 11 -5.98 0.17 10.76
C PHE A 11 -5.24 -0.88 11.62
N ASP A 12 -5.45 -0.86 12.94
CA ASP A 12 -4.70 -1.70 13.90
C ASP A 12 -4.65 -3.18 13.55
N ASN A 13 -5.81 -3.77 13.21
CA ASN A 13 -5.91 -5.19 12.87
C ASN A 13 -5.16 -5.52 11.57
N LEU A 14 -5.27 -4.65 10.56
CA LEU A 14 -4.58 -4.81 9.29
C LEU A 14 -3.07 -4.62 9.47
N ARG A 15 -2.66 -3.65 10.29
CA ARG A 15 -1.26 -3.39 10.62
C ARG A 15 -0.62 -4.60 11.28
N ARG A 16 -1.26 -5.16 12.32
CA ARG A 16 -0.83 -6.38 13.00
C ARG A 16 -0.66 -7.54 12.02
N TRP A 17 -1.68 -7.81 11.21
CA TRP A 17 -1.64 -8.88 10.22
C TRP A 17 -0.51 -8.69 9.20
N PHE A 18 -0.36 -7.47 8.68
CA PHE A 18 0.66 -7.13 7.70
C PHE A 18 2.06 -7.36 8.25
N ASP A 19 2.32 -6.91 9.48
CA ASP A 19 3.62 -7.07 10.13
C ASP A 19 3.94 -8.55 10.39
N VAL A 20 2.95 -9.35 10.79
CA VAL A 20 3.10 -10.80 10.95
C VAL A 20 3.47 -11.47 9.63
N ILE A 21 2.75 -11.20 8.54
CA ILE A 21 3.03 -11.82 7.24
C ILE A 21 4.38 -11.36 6.69
N LYS A 22 4.65 -10.06 6.74
CA LYS A 22 5.89 -9.47 6.20
C LYS A 22 7.13 -10.07 6.86
N ASN A 23 7.05 -10.47 8.13
CA ASN A 23 8.18 -11.05 8.86
C ASN A 23 8.36 -12.56 8.70
N ARG A 24 7.48 -13.26 7.97
CA ARG A 24 7.65 -14.70 7.74
C ARG A 24 8.93 -14.97 6.93
N PRO A 25 9.75 -15.96 7.29
CA PRO A 25 11.03 -16.22 6.61
C PRO A 25 10.91 -16.40 5.09
N ALA A 26 9.91 -17.16 4.62
CA ALA A 26 9.68 -17.38 3.20
C ALA A 26 9.30 -16.08 2.45
N VAL A 27 8.50 -15.23 3.08
CA VAL A 27 8.10 -13.93 2.51
C VAL A 27 9.31 -13.00 2.42
N ARG A 28 10.16 -12.97 3.47
CA ARG A 28 11.39 -12.19 3.45
C ARG A 28 12.34 -12.64 2.35
N LYS A 29 12.59 -13.94 2.21
CA LYS A 29 13.39 -14.50 1.11
C LYS A 29 12.87 -14.06 -0.27
N GLY A 30 11.55 -14.13 -0.49
CA GLY A 30 10.96 -13.69 -1.76
C GLY A 30 11.10 -12.18 -2.01
N ILE A 31 10.90 -11.36 -0.98
CA ILE A 31 11.10 -9.90 -1.07
C ILE A 31 12.57 -9.59 -1.38
N ASP A 32 13.50 -10.26 -0.71
CA ASP A 32 14.93 -10.01 -0.88
C ASP A 32 15.41 -10.35 -2.30
N LEU A 33 14.97 -11.49 -2.85
CA LEU A 33 15.20 -11.83 -4.26
C LEU A 33 14.59 -10.79 -5.21
N GLY A 34 13.37 -10.33 -4.91
CA GLY A 34 12.66 -9.35 -5.72
C GLY A 34 13.32 -7.97 -5.80
N LYS A 35 14.17 -7.60 -4.83
CA LYS A 35 14.81 -6.27 -4.78
C LYS A 35 15.65 -5.97 -6.02
N GLU A 36 16.31 -6.99 -6.57
CA GLU A 36 17.18 -6.85 -7.75
C GLU A 36 16.39 -6.53 -9.02
N TYR A 37 15.10 -6.92 -9.06
CA TYR A 37 14.21 -6.70 -10.20
C TYR A 37 13.40 -5.40 -10.11
N ILE A 38 13.38 -4.74 -8.95
CA ILE A 38 12.66 -3.49 -8.78
C ILE A 38 13.55 -2.35 -9.26
N ASN A 39 13.10 -1.63 -10.29
CA ASN A 39 13.76 -0.39 -10.68
C ASN A 39 13.48 0.73 -9.64
N PRO A 40 14.48 1.17 -8.85
CA PRO A 40 14.29 2.20 -7.84
C PRO A 40 14.07 3.60 -8.44
N SER A 41 14.52 3.82 -9.68
CA SER A 41 14.39 5.10 -10.39
C SER A 41 13.09 5.22 -11.17
N ALA A 42 12.30 4.14 -11.27
CA ALA A 42 10.92 4.16 -11.74
C ALA A 42 10.00 4.79 -10.68
N ASN A 43 10.31 6.01 -10.24
CA ASN A 43 9.42 6.80 -9.42
C ASN A 43 8.25 7.24 -10.30
N GLN A 44 7.12 6.55 -10.13
CA GLN A 44 5.84 6.96 -10.71
C GLN A 44 5.52 8.39 -10.24
N SER A 45 5.05 9.24 -11.16
CA SER A 45 4.62 10.60 -10.80
C SER A 45 3.48 10.54 -9.77
N LYS A 46 3.33 11.58 -8.95
CA LYS A 46 2.23 11.69 -7.99
C LYS A 46 0.86 11.57 -8.68
N GLU A 47 0.73 12.13 -9.88
CA GLU A 47 -0.49 12.02 -10.69
C GLU A 47 -0.76 10.58 -11.15
N SER A 48 0.27 9.85 -11.60
CA SER A 48 0.13 8.43 -11.96
C SER A 48 -0.29 7.59 -10.74
N LEU A 49 0.35 7.81 -9.59
CA LEU A 49 0.00 7.13 -8.34
C LEU A 49 -1.42 7.46 -7.89
N LYS A 50 -1.86 8.72 -8.04
CA LYS A 50 -3.23 9.14 -7.74
C LYS A 50 -4.23 8.48 -8.70
N MET A 51 -3.89 8.33 -9.97
CA MET A 51 -4.77 7.65 -10.93
C MET A 51 -4.89 6.15 -10.63
N MET A 52 -3.80 5.49 -10.21
CA MET A 52 -3.79 4.05 -9.89
C MET A 52 -4.37 3.72 -8.52
N PHE A 53 -4.12 4.58 -7.51
CA PHE A 53 -4.39 4.29 -6.09
C PHE A 53 -5.23 5.38 -5.41
N GLY A 54 -5.90 6.24 -6.17
CA GLY A 54 -6.71 7.35 -5.65
C GLY A 54 -8.01 6.92 -4.96
N GLN A 55 -8.43 5.67 -5.14
CA GLN A 55 -9.52 5.07 -4.37
C GLN A 55 -8.99 4.65 -2.99
N THR A 56 -9.07 5.56 -2.03
CA THR A 56 -8.64 5.38 -0.65
C THR A 56 -9.83 5.16 0.29
N ALA A 57 -9.55 4.76 1.53
CA ALA A 57 -10.60 4.65 2.55
C ALA A 57 -11.40 5.96 2.70
N ASP A 58 -10.72 7.11 2.66
CA ASP A 58 -11.36 8.41 2.80
C ASP A 58 -12.18 8.79 1.56
N SER A 59 -11.69 8.51 0.35
CA SER A 59 -12.48 8.79 -0.87
C SER A 59 -13.74 7.95 -0.94
N ILE A 60 -13.69 6.70 -0.47
CA ILE A 60 -14.84 5.80 -0.43
C ILE A 60 -15.83 6.22 0.67
N LYS A 61 -15.35 6.63 1.84
CA LYS A 61 -16.21 7.19 2.90
C LYS A 61 -16.98 8.41 2.41
N LYS A 62 -16.27 9.37 1.79
CA LYS A 62 -16.89 10.57 1.21
C LYS A 62 -17.94 10.22 0.15
N ALA A 63 -17.61 9.30 -0.76
CA ALA A 63 -18.56 8.85 -1.78
C ALA A 63 -19.78 8.11 -1.20
N ALA A 64 -19.64 7.44 -0.06
CA ALA A 64 -20.76 6.81 0.63
C ALA A 64 -21.65 7.83 1.35
N GLU A 65 -21.05 8.87 1.93
CA GLU A 65 -21.77 9.99 2.56
C GLU A 65 -22.55 10.81 1.54
N GLU A 66 -21.97 11.09 0.37
CA GLU A 66 -22.62 11.85 -0.72
C GLU A 66 -23.81 11.11 -1.37
N LYS A 67 -23.87 9.78 -1.23
CA LYS A 67 -24.97 8.96 -1.75
C LYS A 67 -26.14 8.80 -0.77
N LYS A 68 -25.99 9.29 0.45
CA LYS A 68 -26.99 9.18 1.52
C LYS A 68 -27.89 10.41 1.55
#